data_AF-A0A9W8H861-F1
#
_entry.id   AF-A0A9W8H861-F1
#
_cell.length_a   1.000
_cell.length_b   1.000
_cell.length_c   1.000
_cell.angle_alpha   90.00
_cell.angle_beta   90.00
_cell.angle_gamma   90.00
#
_symmetry.space_group_name_H-M   'P 1'
#
loop_
_entity.id
_entity.type
_entity.pdbx_description
1 polymer ?
#
loop_
_entity_poly.entity_id
_entity_poly.type
_entity_poly.pdbx_seq_one_letter_code
_entity_poly.pdbx_strand_id
1 'polypeptide(L)'
;MDPVSPLSPANLERLEHQLLQRPPARDLVDRHVLLSTKVAPALQQKQAELERNRTIDVLENRLDPNIRMRPEDLVNRRVLLSTTVAPALQLKEELERNRTIDVLEKRLDPKIRPQPEDLVNRHVLLSTTVAPALQLKKEELERNRTIDTLEKRLSPKIRPQPEDLVDRHVLLSTTVAPALQVKKEELERSFASDRVNNALAHRATHEQLVQRHILNEDE
;
A
#
# COMPACT_ATOMS: atom_id res chain seq x y z
N MET A 1 54.99 -50.06 64.62
CA MET A 1 53.98 -49.14 65.18
C MET A 1 54.62 -48.52 66.40
N ASP A 2 55.44 -47.50 66.18
CA ASP A 2 56.13 -46.81 67.27
C ASP A 2 55.15 -45.83 67.93
N PRO A 3 55.04 -45.81 69.27
CA PRO A 3 54.14 -44.90 69.95
C PRO A 3 54.65 -43.47 69.80
N VAL A 4 53.82 -42.60 69.20
CA VAL A 4 54.09 -41.17 69.04
C VAL A 4 54.38 -40.56 70.42
N SER A 5 55.56 -39.97 70.59
CA SER A 5 55.97 -39.33 71.85
C SER A 5 55.04 -38.16 72.21
N PRO A 6 54.71 -37.95 73.50
CA PRO A 6 53.85 -36.86 73.92
C PRO A 6 54.54 -35.51 73.63
N LEU A 7 53.79 -34.60 73.02
CA LEU A 7 54.23 -33.24 72.71
C LEU A 7 54.60 -32.48 74.00
N SER A 8 55.71 -31.74 73.97
CA SER A 8 56.14 -30.84 75.05
C SER A 8 55.04 -29.81 75.41
N PRO A 9 54.83 -29.48 76.70
CA PRO A 9 53.76 -28.59 77.15
C PRO A 9 53.77 -27.21 76.46
N ALA A 10 54.95 -26.65 76.18
CA ALA A 10 55.08 -25.38 75.48
C ALA A 10 54.60 -25.43 74.02
N ASN A 11 54.67 -26.60 73.38
CA ASN A 11 54.13 -26.79 72.03
C ASN A 11 52.60 -26.92 72.07
N LEU A 12 52.04 -27.40 73.17
CA LEU A 12 50.61 -27.57 73.39
C LEU A 12 49.92 -26.21 73.54
N GLU A 13 50.50 -25.30 74.34
CA GLU A 13 50.01 -23.93 74.50
C GLU A 13 50.06 -23.12 73.19
N ARG A 14 51.14 -23.26 72.42
CA ARG A 14 51.27 -22.62 71.09
C ARG A 14 50.23 -23.14 70.10
N LEU A 15 49.99 -24.45 70.10
CA LEU A 15 48.98 -25.06 69.24
C LEU A 15 47.57 -24.60 69.64
N GLU A 16 47.28 -24.53 70.94
CA GLU A 16 46.01 -24.04 71.45
C GLU A 16 45.75 -22.59 71.03
N HIS A 17 46.75 -21.71 71.18
CA HIS A 17 46.66 -20.33 70.70
C HIS A 17 46.46 -20.24 69.16
N GLN A 18 47.14 -21.08 68.38
CA GLN A 18 46.96 -21.14 66.93
C GLN A 18 45.58 -21.69 66.51
N LEU A 19 45.00 -22.60 67.27
CA LEU A 19 43.66 -23.13 67.02
C LEU A 19 42.57 -22.10 67.35
N LEU A 20 42.75 -21.29 68.39
CA LEU A 20 41.84 -20.18 68.73
C LEU A 20 41.81 -19.08 67.63
N GLN A 21 42.94 -18.87 66.94
CA GLN A 21 43.05 -17.89 65.85
C GLN A 21 42.75 -18.46 64.46
N ARG A 22 42.28 -19.70 64.36
CA ARG A 22 42.02 -20.35 63.09
C ARG A 22 40.80 -19.71 62.40
N PRO A 23 40.94 -19.16 61.18
CA PRO A 23 39.80 -18.64 60.43
C PRO A 23 38.82 -19.78 60.05
N PRO A 24 37.51 -19.50 59.97
CA PRO A 24 36.52 -20.49 59.58
C PRO A 24 36.74 -20.93 58.12
N ALA A 25 36.34 -22.16 57.79
CA ALA A 25 36.56 -22.74 56.46
C ALA A 25 35.94 -21.91 55.32
N ARG A 26 34.85 -21.19 55.60
CA ARG A 26 34.19 -20.30 54.64
C ARG A 26 35.07 -19.12 54.22
N ASP A 27 35.72 -18.46 55.17
CA ASP A 27 36.62 -17.32 54.88
C ASP A 27 37.82 -17.74 54.03
N LEU A 28 38.29 -18.98 54.21
CA LEU A 28 39.36 -19.56 53.40
C LEU A 28 38.90 -19.85 51.96
N VAL A 29 37.63 -20.23 51.77
CA VAL A 29 37.03 -20.37 50.44
C VAL A 29 36.85 -19.02 49.77
N ASP A 30 36.35 -18.02 50.49
CA ASP A 30 36.13 -16.66 49.96
C ASP A 30 37.47 -15.98 49.59
N ARG A 31 38.54 -16.26 50.35
CA ARG A 31 39.92 -15.83 50.03
C ARG A 31 40.60 -16.68 48.95
N HIS A 32 39.86 -17.60 48.31
CA HIS A 32 40.36 -18.52 47.27
C HIS A 32 41.53 -19.41 47.72
N VAL A 33 41.69 -19.62 49.03
CA VAL A 33 42.70 -20.50 49.62
C VAL A 33 42.22 -21.96 49.59
N LEU A 34 40.92 -22.17 49.83
CA LEU A 34 40.25 -23.47 49.66
C LEU A 34 39.24 -23.39 48.51
N LEU A 35 39.02 -24.49 47.81
CA LEU A 35 37.90 -24.56 46.86
C LEU A 35 36.63 -24.98 47.60
N SER A 36 35.47 -24.55 47.11
CA SER A 36 34.16 -24.86 47.69
C SER A 36 33.68 -26.29 47.46
N THR A 37 34.55 -27.22 47.06
CA THR A 37 34.17 -28.60 46.73
C THR A 37 34.01 -29.44 48.01
N LYS A 38 33.02 -30.35 48.02
CA LYS A 38 32.74 -31.26 49.14
C LYS A 38 33.66 -32.50 49.18
N VAL A 39 34.67 -32.52 48.32
CA VAL A 39 35.52 -33.69 48.05
C VAL A 39 36.88 -33.49 48.74
N ALA A 40 37.50 -34.58 49.20
CA ALA A 40 38.79 -34.52 49.85
C ALA A 40 39.86 -33.87 48.93
N PRO A 41 40.86 -33.14 49.47
CA PRO A 41 41.84 -32.40 48.67
C PRO A 41 42.57 -33.25 47.62
N ALA A 42 42.86 -34.53 47.93
CA ALA A 42 43.52 -35.45 47.01
C ALA A 42 42.71 -35.78 45.74
N LEU A 43 41.38 -35.62 45.78
CA LEU A 43 40.47 -35.94 44.68
C LEU A 43 39.94 -34.68 43.97
N GLN A 44 40.21 -33.49 44.51
CA GLN A 44 39.73 -32.22 44.00
C GLN A 44 40.22 -31.92 42.58
N GLN A 45 41.50 -32.21 42.28
CA GLN A 45 42.05 -32.06 40.94
C GLN A 45 41.35 -33.00 39.94
N LYS A 46 41.13 -34.25 40.34
CA LYS A 46 40.42 -35.24 39.51
C LYS A 46 38.96 -34.86 39.27
N GLN A 47 38.29 -34.26 40.26
CA GLN A 47 36.95 -33.72 40.09
C GLN A 47 36.94 -32.57 39.07
N ALA A 48 37.85 -31.60 39.18
CA ALA A 48 37.92 -30.47 38.26
C ALA A 48 38.27 -30.92 36.82
N GLU A 49 39.16 -31.90 36.66
CA GLU A 49 39.45 -32.54 35.37
C GLU A 49 38.20 -33.21 34.78
N LEU A 50 37.45 -33.96 35.59
CA LEU A 50 36.22 -34.61 35.14
C LEU A 50 35.15 -33.58 34.74
N GLU A 51 34.99 -32.50 35.51
CA GLU A 51 34.06 -31.42 35.18
C GLU A 51 34.48 -30.72 33.89
N ARG A 52 35.77 -30.44 33.69
CA ARG A 52 36.29 -29.91 32.42
C ARG A 52 36.01 -30.86 31.27
N ASN A 53 36.33 -32.15 31.40
CA ASN A 53 36.08 -33.13 30.34
C ASN A 53 34.59 -33.22 30.01
N ARG A 54 33.71 -33.23 31.02
CA ARG A 54 32.26 -33.16 30.80
C ARG A 54 31.84 -31.89 30.06
N THR A 55 32.42 -30.74 30.40
CA THR A 55 32.13 -29.50 29.66
C THR A 55 32.65 -29.57 28.23
N ILE A 56 33.82 -30.17 28.00
CA ILE A 56 34.38 -30.37 26.66
C ILE A 56 33.47 -31.29 25.86
N ASP A 57 33.08 -32.45 26.39
CA ASP A 57 32.19 -33.39 25.70
C ASP A 57 30.84 -32.75 25.34
N VAL A 58 30.26 -31.95 26.24
CA VAL A 58 29.01 -31.22 25.96
C VAL A 58 29.22 -30.14 24.89
N LEU A 59 30.36 -29.44 24.92
CA LEU A 59 30.69 -28.44 23.92
C LEU A 59 30.96 -29.09 22.56
N GLU A 60 31.71 -30.18 22.49
CA GLU A 60 31.95 -30.94 21.25
C GLU A 60 30.62 -31.35 20.62
N ASN A 61 29.73 -31.99 21.38
CA ASN A 61 28.39 -32.38 20.91
C ASN A 61 27.54 -31.19 20.42
N ARG A 62 27.68 -30.00 21.02
CA ARG A 62 26.92 -28.79 20.62
C ARG A 62 27.57 -28.02 19.48
N LEU A 63 28.88 -28.13 19.34
CA LEU A 63 29.68 -27.49 18.30
C LEU A 63 29.89 -28.41 17.09
N ASP A 64 29.42 -29.65 17.17
CA ASP A 64 29.47 -30.63 16.08
C ASP A 64 28.84 -30.05 14.81
N PRO A 65 29.58 -29.95 13.70
CA PRO A 65 29.12 -29.34 12.46
C PRO A 65 27.98 -30.13 11.81
N ASN A 66 27.79 -31.40 12.19
CA ASN A 66 26.69 -32.25 11.73
C ASN A 66 25.37 -31.98 12.47
N ILE A 67 25.44 -31.50 13.72
CA ILE A 67 24.28 -31.17 14.57
C ILE A 67 23.94 -29.68 14.44
N ARG A 68 24.96 -28.84 14.26
CA ARG A 68 24.79 -27.42 14.03
C ARG A 68 24.20 -27.16 12.65
N MET A 69 23.15 -26.34 12.62
CA MET A 69 22.63 -25.80 11.37
C MET A 69 23.71 -24.97 10.67
N ARG A 70 23.82 -25.13 9.34
CA ARG A 70 24.74 -24.29 8.57
C ARG A 70 24.29 -22.82 8.63
N PRO A 71 25.24 -21.86 8.54
CA PRO A 71 24.88 -20.44 8.47
C PRO A 71 23.87 -20.12 7.37
N GLU A 72 23.96 -20.79 6.23
CA GLU A 72 23.00 -20.69 5.12
C GLU A 72 21.58 -21.09 5.52
N ASP A 73 21.42 -22.17 6.29
CA ASP A 73 20.11 -22.63 6.75
C ASP A 73 19.50 -21.67 7.78
N LEU A 74 20.34 -21.05 8.60
CA LEU A 74 19.93 -20.01 9.54
C LEU A 74 19.51 -18.72 8.80
N VAL A 75 20.17 -18.40 7.69
CA VAL A 75 19.76 -17.31 6.79
C VAL A 75 18.42 -17.62 6.13
N ASN A 76 18.25 -18.83 5.61
CA ASN A 76 16.99 -19.30 5.01
C ASN A 76 15.83 -19.29 6.01
N ARG A 77 16.10 -19.63 7.28
CA ARG A 77 15.13 -19.54 8.37
C ARG A 77 14.93 -18.14 8.93
N ARG A 78 15.58 -17.11 8.36
CA ARG A 78 15.54 -15.71 8.81
C ARG A 78 16.00 -15.52 10.27
N VAL A 79 16.82 -16.44 10.78
CA VAL A 79 17.47 -16.33 12.09
C VAL A 79 18.73 -15.47 11.97
N LEU A 80 19.48 -15.66 10.87
CA LEU A 80 20.57 -14.78 10.46
C LEU A 80 20.14 -13.99 9.22
N LEU A 81 20.70 -12.80 9.03
CA LEU A 81 20.54 -12.06 7.79
C LEU A 81 21.67 -12.46 6.83
N SER A 82 21.37 -12.56 5.52
CA SER A 82 22.33 -13.02 4.50
C SER A 82 23.54 -12.09 4.28
N THR A 83 23.64 -10.99 5.02
CA THR A 83 24.66 -9.98 4.77
C THR A 83 26.01 -10.42 5.32
N THR A 84 27.06 -10.14 4.55
CA THR A 84 28.46 -10.36 4.92
C THR A 84 28.98 -9.35 5.95
N VAL A 85 28.11 -8.45 6.44
CA VAL A 85 28.49 -7.30 7.26
C VAL A 85 28.27 -7.63 8.74
N ALA A 86 29.23 -7.26 9.59
CA ALA A 86 29.15 -7.48 11.03
C ALA A 86 27.89 -6.83 11.66
N PRO A 87 27.32 -7.40 12.74
CA PRO A 87 26.09 -6.90 13.37
C PRO A 87 26.09 -5.40 13.70
N ALA A 88 27.24 -4.83 14.09
CA ALA A 88 27.38 -3.41 14.40
C ALA A 88 27.17 -2.46 13.19
N LEU A 89 27.33 -2.96 11.96
CA LEU A 89 27.16 -2.19 10.72
C LEU A 89 25.75 -2.34 10.13
N GLN A 90 24.89 -3.15 10.74
CA GLN A 90 23.46 -3.28 10.39
C GLN A 90 22.69 -1.96 10.59
N LEU A 91 23.23 -1.03 11.39
CA LEU A 91 22.71 0.32 11.60
C LEU A 91 22.47 1.08 10.28
N LYS A 92 23.30 0.83 9.25
CA LYS A 92 23.12 1.44 7.93
C LYS A 92 21.87 0.91 7.24
N GLU A 93 21.65 -0.40 7.28
CA GLU A 93 20.46 -1.01 6.68
C GLU A 93 19.20 -0.61 7.44
N GLU A 94 19.26 -0.54 8.77
CA GLU A 94 18.18 -0.01 9.60
C GLU A 94 17.87 1.46 9.29
N LEU A 95 18.90 2.30 9.11
CA LEU A 95 18.74 3.68 8.69
C LEU A 95 18.06 3.78 7.32
N GLU A 96 18.47 2.98 6.34
CA GLU A 96 17.82 2.95 5.03
C GLU A 96 16.38 2.42 5.12
N ARG A 97 16.10 1.43 5.98
CA ARG A 97 14.73 0.99 6.26
C ARG A 97 13.90 2.12 6.87
N ASN A 98 14.41 2.83 7.86
CA ASN A 98 13.71 3.96 8.47
C ASN A 98 13.46 5.08 7.45
N ARG A 99 14.44 5.37 6.59
CA ARG A 99 14.24 6.32 5.48
C ARG A 99 13.16 5.87 4.51
N THR A 100 13.11 4.60 4.16
CA THR A 100 12.05 4.08 3.26
C THR A 100 10.69 4.12 3.94
N ILE A 101 10.60 3.82 5.23
CA ILE A 101 9.38 3.96 6.04
C ILE A 101 8.90 5.41 6.04
N ASP A 102 9.75 6.39 6.36
CA ASP A 102 9.39 7.82 6.39
C ASP A 102 8.86 8.31 5.03
N VAL A 103 9.46 7.85 3.93
CA VAL A 103 9.01 8.20 2.57
C VAL A 103 7.67 7.56 2.25
N LEU A 104 7.47 6.30 2.65
CA LEU A 104 6.21 5.59 2.42
C LEU A 104 5.08 6.22 3.24
N GLU A 105 5.33 6.57 4.50
CA GLU A 105 4.36 7.25 5.36
C GLU A 105 3.85 8.53 4.69
N LYS A 106 4.76 9.40 4.27
CA LYS A 106 4.43 10.64 3.54
C LYS A 106 3.63 10.41 2.26
N ARG A 107 3.87 9.31 1.55
CA ARG A 107 3.15 8.99 0.29
C ARG A 107 1.80 8.33 0.52
N LEU A 108 1.64 7.62 1.63
CA LEU A 108 0.42 6.94 2.02
C LEU A 108 -0.52 7.86 2.81
N ASP A 109 -0.03 9.03 3.24
CA ASP A 109 -0.83 10.08 3.88
C ASP A 109 -2.12 10.36 3.09
N PRO A 110 -3.30 10.26 3.72
CA PRO A 110 -4.60 10.37 3.04
C PRO A 110 -4.90 11.78 2.51
N LYS A 111 -4.11 12.79 2.93
CA LYS A 111 -4.19 14.16 2.40
C LYS A 111 -3.51 14.30 1.04
N ILE A 112 -2.45 13.53 0.80
CA ILE A 112 -1.67 13.56 -0.44
C ILE A 112 -2.18 12.49 -1.40
N ARG A 113 -2.52 11.31 -0.86
CA ARG A 113 -3.05 10.20 -1.63
C ARG A 113 -4.48 10.52 -2.12
N PRO A 114 -4.74 10.50 -3.44
CA PRO A 114 -6.08 10.71 -3.97
C PRO A 114 -7.02 9.59 -3.53
N GLN A 115 -8.30 9.94 -3.35
CA GLN A 115 -9.32 8.96 -3.02
C GLN A 115 -9.60 8.04 -4.22
N PRO A 116 -10.05 6.79 -4.00
CA PRO A 116 -10.35 5.88 -5.11
C PRO A 116 -11.38 6.46 -6.08
N GLU A 117 -12.34 7.24 -5.58
CA GLU A 117 -13.33 7.94 -6.40
C GLU A 117 -12.68 8.98 -7.33
N ASP A 118 -11.71 9.75 -6.84
CA ASP A 118 -10.96 10.71 -7.67
C ASP A 118 -10.19 10.01 -8.78
N LEU A 119 -9.61 8.85 -8.49
CA LEU A 119 -8.89 8.04 -9.48
C LEU A 119 -9.84 7.47 -10.54
N VAL A 120 -11.06 7.11 -10.14
CA VAL A 120 -12.11 6.71 -11.08
C VAL A 120 -12.52 7.88 -11.98
N ASN A 121 -12.76 9.05 -11.42
CA ASN A 121 -13.14 10.25 -12.18
C ASN A 121 -12.04 10.67 -13.16
N ARG A 122 -10.77 10.46 -12.80
CA ARG A 122 -9.61 10.68 -13.66
C ARG A 122 -9.35 9.54 -14.66
N HIS A 123 -10.22 8.54 -14.72
CA HIS A 123 -10.10 7.36 -15.58
C HIS A 123 -8.80 6.57 -15.36
N VAL A 124 -8.22 6.66 -14.16
CA VAL A 124 -7.06 5.86 -13.74
C VAL A 124 -7.53 4.50 -13.22
N LEU A 125 -8.55 4.52 -12.37
CA LEU A 125 -9.26 3.31 -11.95
C LEU A 125 -10.53 3.16 -12.76
N LEU A 126 -10.87 1.92 -13.11
CA LEU A 126 -12.15 1.62 -13.77
C LEU A 126 -13.26 1.51 -12.71
N SER A 127 -14.38 2.21 -12.90
CA SER A 127 -15.57 2.15 -12.05
C SER A 127 -16.37 0.84 -12.24
N THR A 128 -15.73 -0.30 -12.03
CA THR A 128 -16.38 -1.59 -12.27
C THR A 128 -16.44 -2.42 -10.99
N THR A 129 -17.61 -3.01 -10.75
CA THR A 129 -17.85 -4.05 -9.74
C THR A 129 -17.30 -5.41 -10.15
N VAL A 130 -16.65 -5.49 -11.30
CA VAL A 130 -16.15 -6.73 -11.89
C VAL A 130 -14.72 -6.98 -11.41
N ALA A 131 -14.40 -8.25 -11.19
CA ALA A 131 -13.07 -8.68 -10.77
C ALA A 131 -11.99 -8.12 -11.73
N PRO A 132 -10.80 -7.70 -11.22
CA PRO A 132 -9.74 -7.10 -12.03
C PRO A 132 -9.37 -7.90 -13.29
N ALA A 133 -9.37 -9.23 -13.20
CA ALA A 133 -9.04 -10.12 -14.31
C ALA A 133 -10.05 -10.05 -15.49
N LEU A 134 -11.30 -9.66 -15.24
CA LEU A 134 -12.38 -9.62 -16.23
C LEU A 134 -12.64 -8.21 -16.77
N GLN A 135 -11.96 -7.17 -16.24
CA GLN A 135 -12.19 -5.78 -16.65
C GLN A 135 -11.94 -5.56 -18.13
N LEU A 136 -10.86 -6.15 -18.66
CA LEU A 136 -10.52 -6.07 -20.09
C LEU A 136 -11.63 -6.66 -20.97
N LYS A 137 -12.16 -7.83 -20.58
CA LYS A 137 -13.24 -8.50 -21.32
C LYS A 137 -14.55 -7.73 -21.25
N LYS A 138 -14.85 -7.11 -20.11
CA LYS A 138 -16.00 -6.20 -19.98
C LYS A 138 -15.87 -5.01 -20.93
N GLU A 139 -14.70 -4.38 -20.95
CA GLU A 139 -14.47 -3.21 -21.81
C GLU A 139 -14.53 -3.56 -23.30
N GLU A 140 -13.96 -4.71 -23.70
CA GLU A 140 -14.09 -5.25 -25.05
C GLU A 140 -15.56 -5.48 -25.44
N LEU A 141 -16.35 -6.07 -24.54
CA LEU A 141 -17.78 -6.28 -24.77
C LEU A 141 -18.55 -4.96 -24.89
N GLU A 142 -18.28 -3.97 -24.03
CA GLU A 142 -18.91 -2.65 -24.12
C GLU A 142 -18.52 -1.94 -25.42
N ARG A 143 -17.24 -2.02 -25.84
CA ARG A 143 -16.81 -1.53 -27.17
C ARG A 143 -17.59 -2.20 -28.30
N ASN A 144 -17.69 -3.52 -28.30
CA ASN A 144 -18.42 -4.24 -29.34
C ASN A 144 -19.91 -3.86 -29.35
N ARG A 145 -20.55 -3.69 -28.19
CA ARG A 145 -21.92 -3.17 -28.09
C ARG A 145 -22.04 -1.77 -28.69
N THR A 146 -21.09 -0.87 -28.40
CA THR A 146 -21.10 0.47 -29.00
C THR A 146 -20.91 0.42 -30.51
N ILE A 147 -20.06 -0.47 -31.02
CA ILE A 147 -19.85 -0.67 -32.46
C ILE A 147 -21.15 -1.18 -33.10
N ASP A 148 -21.74 -2.26 -32.57
CA ASP A 148 -22.98 -2.83 -33.11
C ASP A 148 -24.14 -1.83 -33.11
N THR A 149 -24.24 -1.01 -32.06
CA THR A 149 -25.28 0.04 -31.97
C THR A 149 -25.02 1.16 -32.97
N LEU A 150 -23.77 1.60 -33.14
CA LEU A 150 -23.39 2.59 -34.13
C LEU A 150 -23.61 2.07 -35.56
N GLU A 151 -23.22 0.84 -35.86
CA GLU A 151 -23.44 0.20 -37.17
C GLU A 151 -24.93 0.17 -37.53
N LYS A 152 -25.79 -0.22 -36.58
CA LYS A 152 -27.24 -0.18 -36.77
C LYS A 152 -27.73 1.23 -37.05
N ARG A 153 -27.30 2.23 -36.25
CA ARG A 153 -27.75 3.62 -36.38
C ARG A 153 -27.24 4.32 -37.64
N LEU A 154 -26.05 3.95 -38.11
CA LEU A 154 -25.41 4.49 -39.31
C LEU A 154 -25.88 3.80 -40.59
N SER A 155 -26.53 2.64 -40.47
CA SER A 155 -27.10 1.95 -41.62
C SER A 155 -28.04 2.88 -42.41
N PRO A 156 -28.00 2.85 -43.75
CA PRO A 156 -28.76 3.78 -44.60
C PRO A 156 -30.27 3.65 -44.46
N LYS A 157 -30.76 2.53 -43.89
CA LYS A 157 -32.19 2.32 -43.60
C LYS A 157 -32.66 3.10 -42.37
N ILE A 158 -31.78 3.29 -41.39
CA ILE A 158 -32.11 3.96 -40.11
C ILE A 158 -31.64 5.41 -40.12
N ARG A 159 -30.50 5.69 -40.75
CA ARG A 159 -29.99 7.05 -40.90
C ARG A 159 -30.90 7.84 -41.84
N PRO A 160 -31.57 8.89 -41.36
CA PRO A 160 -32.42 9.74 -42.20
C PRO A 160 -31.57 10.49 -43.24
N GLN A 161 -32.16 10.73 -44.41
CA GLN A 161 -31.55 11.60 -45.42
C GLN A 161 -31.68 13.06 -45.00
N PRO A 162 -30.79 13.95 -45.47
CA PRO A 162 -30.88 15.37 -45.13
C PRO A 162 -32.22 15.98 -45.56
N GLU A 163 -32.83 15.51 -46.65
CA GLU A 163 -34.15 15.94 -47.12
C GLU A 163 -35.24 15.59 -46.09
N ASP A 164 -35.24 14.36 -45.54
CA ASP A 164 -36.19 13.94 -44.50
C ASP A 164 -36.08 14.83 -43.24
N LEU A 165 -34.87 15.31 -42.94
CA LEU A 165 -34.63 16.21 -41.80
C LEU A 165 -35.11 17.63 -42.07
N VAL A 166 -35.06 18.09 -43.32
CA VAL A 166 -35.63 19.38 -43.75
C VAL A 166 -37.15 19.35 -43.67
N ASP A 167 -37.79 18.27 -44.16
CA ASP A 167 -39.24 18.10 -44.09
C ASP A 167 -39.75 18.08 -42.64
N ARG A 168 -38.96 17.48 -41.74
CA ARG A 168 -39.23 17.47 -40.30
C ARG A 168 -38.84 18.77 -39.58
N HIS A 169 -38.40 19.80 -40.29
CA HIS A 169 -37.95 21.08 -39.75
C HIS A 169 -36.82 20.96 -38.70
N VAL A 170 -36.01 19.90 -38.79
CA VAL A 170 -34.81 19.71 -37.96
C VAL A 170 -33.62 20.43 -38.60
N LEU A 171 -33.51 20.37 -39.92
CA LEU A 171 -32.56 21.16 -40.71
C LEU A 171 -33.30 22.27 -41.46
N LEU A 172 -32.62 23.40 -41.67
CA LEU A 172 -33.12 24.47 -42.52
C LEU A 172 -32.94 24.10 -43.99
N SER A 173 -33.93 24.43 -44.82
CA SER A 173 -33.85 24.33 -46.30
C SER A 173 -32.96 25.45 -46.87
N THR A 174 -31.66 25.41 -46.60
CA THR A 174 -30.74 26.44 -47.06
C THR A 174 -29.48 25.85 -47.69
N THR A 175 -29.06 26.43 -48.81
CA THR A 175 -27.80 26.09 -49.51
C THR A 175 -26.58 26.77 -48.89
N VAL A 176 -26.79 27.57 -47.86
CA VAL A 176 -25.74 28.37 -47.22
C VAL A 176 -24.92 27.50 -46.25
N ALA A 177 -23.62 27.79 -46.15
CA ALA A 177 -22.69 27.12 -45.25
C ALA A 177 -23.19 27.08 -43.80
N PRO A 178 -22.92 26.02 -43.01
CA PRO A 178 -23.46 25.82 -41.65
C PRO A 178 -23.29 27.01 -40.72
N ALA A 179 -22.14 27.69 -40.76
CA ALA A 179 -21.84 28.83 -39.90
C ALA A 179 -22.71 30.08 -40.16
N LEU A 180 -23.30 30.19 -41.36
CA LEU A 180 -24.09 31.35 -41.78
C LEU A 180 -25.60 31.08 -41.75
N GLN A 181 -26.03 29.84 -41.50
CA GLN A 181 -27.45 29.46 -41.52
C GLN A 181 -28.25 30.26 -40.49
N VAL A 182 -27.71 30.39 -39.27
CA VAL A 182 -28.34 31.15 -38.17
C VAL A 182 -28.53 32.62 -38.54
N LYS A 183 -27.50 33.26 -39.10
CA LYS A 183 -27.57 34.68 -39.50
C LYS A 183 -28.55 34.91 -40.64
N LYS A 184 -28.59 33.97 -41.60
CA LYS A 184 -29.57 34.03 -42.69
C LYS A 184 -31.00 33.91 -42.14
N GLU A 185 -31.26 32.96 -41.25
CA GLU A 185 -32.58 32.77 -40.66
C GLU A 185 -33.03 33.98 -39.83
N GLU A 186 -32.13 34.55 -39.01
CA GLU A 186 -32.40 35.75 -38.24
C GLU A 186 -32.77 36.93 -39.15
N LEU A 187 -32.05 37.10 -40.26
CA LEU A 187 -32.32 38.11 -41.27
C LEU A 187 -33.65 37.85 -42.01
N GLU A 188 -33.95 36.60 -42.35
CA GLU A 188 -35.23 36.23 -42.98
C GLU A 188 -36.41 36.48 -42.03
N ARG A 189 -36.26 36.18 -40.74
CA ARG A 189 -37.27 36.45 -39.71
C ARG A 189 -37.48 37.95 -39.50
N SER A 190 -36.42 38.76 -39.50
CA SER A 190 -36.55 40.22 -39.37
C SER A 190 -37.26 40.82 -40.59
N PHE A 191 -36.85 40.44 -41.80
CA PHE A 191 -37.52 40.87 -43.03
C PHE A 191 -38.99 40.44 -43.09
N ALA A 192 -39.30 39.22 -42.65
CA ALA A 192 -40.69 38.74 -42.58
C ALA A 192 -41.50 39.56 -41.57
N SER A 193 -40.92 39.87 -40.41
CA SER A 193 -41.57 40.70 -39.38
C SER A 193 -41.85 42.11 -39.90
N ASP A 194 -40.86 42.75 -40.53
CA ASP A 194 -41.02 44.09 -41.11
C ASP A 194 -42.08 44.11 -42.22
N ARG A 195 -42.10 43.08 -43.09
CA ARG A 195 -43.13 42.93 -44.13
C ARG A 195 -44.53 42.78 -43.55
N VAL A 196 -44.69 41.93 -42.54
CA VAL A 196 -45.98 41.72 -41.87
C VAL A 196 -46.42 43.01 -41.17
N ASN A 197 -45.52 43.70 -40.46
CA ASN A 197 -45.81 44.97 -39.81
C ASN A 197 -46.30 46.02 -40.80
N ASN A 198 -45.65 46.15 -41.96
CA ASN A 198 -46.06 47.08 -43.00
C ASN A 198 -47.42 46.70 -43.61
N ALA A 199 -47.65 45.42 -43.90
CA ALA A 199 -48.94 44.94 -44.41
C ALA A 199 -50.09 45.18 -43.42
N LEU A 200 -49.83 45.04 -42.12
CA LEU A 200 -50.79 45.33 -41.06
C LEU A 200 -51.05 46.83 -40.88
N ALA A 201 -50.05 47.69 -41.10
CA ALA A 201 -50.21 49.15 -41.03
C ALA A 201 -51.19 49.68 -42.10
N HIS A 202 -51.24 49.02 -43.26
CA HIS A 202 -52.17 49.34 -44.36
C HIS A 202 -53.38 48.41 -44.41
N ARG A 203 -53.72 47.75 -43.30
CA ARG A 203 -54.89 46.88 -43.23
C ARG A 203 -56.17 47.67 -43.53
N ALA A 204 -56.95 47.17 -44.48
CA ALA A 204 -58.25 47.74 -44.80
C ALA A 204 -59.16 47.72 -43.57
N THR A 205 -59.88 48.82 -43.34
CA THR A 205 -60.84 48.90 -42.24
C THR A 205 -62.09 48.09 -42.58
N HIS A 206 -62.87 47.76 -41.55
CA HIS A 206 -64.10 46.99 -41.70
C HIS A 206 -65.06 47.60 -42.74
N GLU A 207 -65.29 48.91 -42.68
CA GLU A 207 -66.13 49.64 -43.66
C GLU A 207 -65.63 49.48 -45.11
N GLN A 208 -64.31 49.50 -45.33
CA GLN A 208 -63.73 49.32 -46.67
C GLN A 208 -63.91 47.88 -47.20
N LEU A 209 -64.02 46.90 -46.32
CA LEU A 209 -64.28 45.50 -46.69
C LEU A 209 -65.76 45.28 -47.05
N VAL A 210 -66.68 45.94 -46.34
CA VAL A 210 -68.12 45.96 -46.66
C VAL A 210 -68.37 46.65 -48.02
N GLN A 211 -67.74 47.80 -48.26
CA GLN A 211 -67.82 48.49 -49.56
C GLN A 211 -67.31 47.65 -50.72
N ARG A 212 -66.32 46.79 -50.48
CA ARG A 212 -65.81 45.83 -51.47
C ARG A 212 -66.64 44.55 -51.59
N HIS A 213 -67.77 44.47 -50.89
CA HIS A 213 -68.67 43.31 -50.83
C HIS A 213 -67.97 42.01 -50.39
N ILE A 214 -66.97 42.15 -49.51
CA ILE A 214 -66.26 41.01 -48.91
C ILE A 214 -66.92 40.62 -47.57
N LEU A 215 -67.46 41.60 -46.84
CA LEU A 215 -68.26 41.41 -45.63
C LEU A 215 -69.69 41.94 -45.83
N ASN A 216 -70.64 41.37 -45.09
CA ASN A 216 -72.02 41.87 -45.02
C ASN A 216 -72.13 43.00 -43.99
N GLU A 217 -73.14 43.87 -44.11
CA GLU A 217 -73.35 45.02 -43.19
C GLU A 217 -73.81 44.61 -41.77
N ASP A 218 -74.28 43.37 -41.60
CA ASP A 218 -74.93 42.87 -40.37
C ASP A 218 -74.05 41.93 -39.50
N GLU A 219 -72.80 41.65 -39.91
CA GLU A 219 -71.80 40.87 -39.14
C GLU A 219 -70.66 41.75 -38.60
#